data_AF-A0A254S3Z1-F1
#
_entry.id   AF-A0A254S3Z1-F1
#
_cell.length_a   1.000
_cell.length_b   1.000
_cell.length_c   1.000
_cell.angle_alpha   90.00
_cell.angle_beta   90.00
_cell.angle_gamma   90.00
#
_symmetry.space_group_name_H-M   'P 1'
#
loop_
_entity.id
_entity.type
_entity.pdbx_description
1 polymer ?
#
loop_
_entity_poly.entity_id
_entity_poly.type
_entity_poly.pdbx_seq_one_letter_code
_entity_poly.pdbx_strand_id
1 'polypeptide(L)'
;MSSNSNKEKSLFKKLTAIPYLLVLLALLMPLANVSCSAKDGGKPIAEMTIYQIASGVDLDKSLEEPALGQMHRMVKENPKVLDRFKMQMPNFPKMEPVHHLYGILAAVFLAAVFAWIVPLASTVMGLLSMVSLWSLLMKLSQVGDALGIPLLKVEAGIGLYAASFLILIGTAMNIATVIRPAVIARRERKKARK
;
A
#
# COMPACT_ATOMS: atom_id res chain seq x y z
N MET A 1 -17.36 -40.72 -0.15
CA MET A 1 -16.58 -39.60 0.46
C MET A 1 -17.37 -38.30 0.26
N SER A 2 -17.67 -37.63 1.37
CA SER A 2 -18.82 -36.74 1.59
C SER A 2 -18.83 -35.46 0.74
N SER A 3 -19.99 -35.14 0.14
CA SER A 3 -20.26 -33.89 -0.61
C SER A 3 -20.03 -32.62 0.22
N ASN A 4 -20.05 -32.73 1.56
CA ASN A 4 -19.73 -31.63 2.48
C ASN A 4 -18.26 -31.19 2.36
N SER A 5 -17.32 -32.12 2.13
CA SER A 5 -15.89 -31.78 2.00
C SER A 5 -15.59 -30.94 0.75
N ASN A 6 -16.31 -31.17 -0.34
CA ASN A 6 -16.16 -30.37 -1.57
C ASN A 6 -16.80 -28.99 -1.44
N LYS A 7 -17.94 -28.88 -0.72
CA LYS A 7 -18.56 -27.59 -0.42
C LYS A 7 -17.68 -26.72 0.49
N GLU A 8 -17.12 -27.29 1.55
CA GLU A 8 -16.22 -26.58 2.47
C GLU A 8 -14.95 -26.08 1.77
N LYS A 9 -14.34 -26.90 0.90
CA LYS A 9 -13.17 -26.48 0.10
C LYS A 9 -13.51 -25.34 -0.87
N SER A 10 -14.68 -25.39 -1.51
CA SER A 10 -15.15 -24.34 -2.41
C SER A 10 -15.43 -23.03 -1.67
N LEU A 11 -16.07 -23.11 -0.50
CA LEU A 11 -16.32 -21.96 0.36
C LEU A 11 -15.01 -21.34 0.85
N PHE A 12 -14.07 -22.16 1.36
CA PHE A 12 -12.77 -21.66 1.81
C PHE A 12 -11.99 -20.96 0.68
N LYS A 13 -12.03 -21.49 -0.55
CA LYS A 13 -11.43 -20.85 -1.74
C LYS A 13 -12.12 -19.52 -2.10
N LYS A 14 -13.43 -19.39 -1.87
CA LYS A 14 -14.14 -18.12 -2.09
C LYS A 14 -13.80 -17.08 -1.02
N LEU A 15 -13.63 -17.51 0.22
CA LEU A 15 -13.24 -16.66 1.35
C LEU A 15 -11.82 -16.08 1.21
N THR A 16 -10.92 -16.72 0.46
CA THR A 16 -9.55 -16.18 0.26
C THR A 16 -9.51 -14.87 -0.53
N ALA A 17 -10.57 -14.53 -1.26
CA ALA A 17 -10.68 -13.23 -1.95
C ALA A 17 -11.03 -12.07 -1.01
N ILE A 18 -11.66 -12.35 0.14
CA ILE A 18 -12.14 -11.32 1.08
C ILE A 18 -10.99 -10.43 1.57
N PRO A 19 -9.84 -10.97 2.04
CA PRO A 19 -8.70 -10.14 2.41
C PRO A 19 -8.25 -9.19 1.29
N TYR A 20 -8.17 -9.65 0.05
CA TYR A 20 -7.77 -8.81 -1.09
C TYR A 20 -8.81 -7.73 -1.45
N LEU A 21 -10.10 -8.02 -1.29
CA LEU A 21 -11.14 -7.00 -1.42
C LEU A 21 -11.05 -5.95 -0.30
N LEU A 22 -10.75 -6.37 0.92
CA LEU A 22 -10.51 -5.44 2.04
C LEU A 22 -9.25 -4.59 1.82
N VAL A 23 -8.25 -5.07 1.07
CA VAL A 23 -7.09 -4.25 0.67
C VAL A 23 -7.56 -3.05 -0.14
N LEU A 24 -8.52 -3.20 -1.06
CA LEU A 24 -9.04 -2.07 -1.84
C LEU A 24 -9.64 -1.00 -0.93
N LEU A 25 -10.31 -1.40 0.15
CA LEU A 25 -10.82 -0.46 1.16
C LEU A 25 -9.69 0.17 1.98
N ALA A 26 -8.67 -0.60 2.34
CA ALA A 26 -7.50 -0.08 3.05
C ALA A 26 -6.71 0.95 2.21
N LEU A 27 -6.70 0.81 0.88
CA LEU A 27 -6.07 1.78 -0.03
C LEU A 27 -6.83 3.11 -0.12
N LEU A 28 -8.10 3.17 0.33
CA LEU A 28 -8.84 4.42 0.48
C LEU A 28 -8.46 5.17 1.76
N MET A 29 -7.84 4.49 2.72
CA MET A 29 -7.33 5.12 3.94
C MET A 29 -5.98 5.81 3.69
N PRO A 30 -5.53 6.70 4.60
CA PRO A 30 -4.21 7.34 4.51
C PRO A 30 -3.09 6.32 4.38
N LEU A 31 -2.29 6.44 3.31
CA LEU A 31 -1.18 5.55 2.98
C LEU A 31 0.17 6.09 3.42
N ALA A 32 0.32 7.41 3.38
CA ALA A 32 1.49 8.09 3.88
C ALA A 32 1.05 9.27 4.73
N ASN A 33 1.72 9.43 5.87
CA ASN A 33 1.55 10.52 6.79
C ASN A 33 2.77 11.41 6.69
N VAL A 34 2.58 12.72 6.60
CA VAL A 34 3.67 13.69 6.61
C VAL A 34 3.59 14.48 7.91
N SER A 35 4.63 14.40 8.75
CA SER A 35 4.69 15.05 10.06
C SER A 35 5.89 16.00 10.16
N CYS A 36 5.79 17.02 11.03
CA CYS A 36 6.92 17.90 11.34
C CYS A 36 7.88 17.21 12.32
N SER A 37 9.16 17.01 11.98
CA SER A 37 10.13 16.26 12.80
C SER A 37 10.48 16.93 14.15
N ALA A 38 10.02 18.16 14.38
CA ALA A 38 10.40 18.93 15.56
C ALA A 38 9.74 18.50 16.89
N LYS A 39 8.83 17.51 16.92
CA LYS A 39 8.33 16.94 18.18
C LYS A 39 7.76 15.53 17.98
N ASP A 40 8.38 14.55 18.64
CA ASP A 40 7.99 13.15 18.77
C ASP A 40 6.56 12.96 19.35
N GLY A 41 5.54 13.25 18.53
CA GLY A 41 4.13 13.18 18.91
C GLY A 41 3.19 14.15 18.17
N GLY A 42 3.69 14.90 17.18
CA GLY A 42 2.87 15.79 16.36
C GLY A 42 1.93 15.01 15.44
N LYS A 43 0.63 15.35 15.47
CA LYS A 43 -0.38 14.84 14.52
C LYS A 43 0.13 15.00 13.07
N PRO A 44 -0.20 14.07 12.15
CA PRO A 44 0.15 14.22 10.75
C PRO A 44 -0.42 15.54 10.22
N ILE A 45 0.43 16.29 9.51
CA ILE A 45 0.08 17.61 8.97
C ILE A 45 -0.46 17.49 7.54
N ALA A 46 -0.16 16.37 6.89
CA ALA A 46 -0.86 15.91 5.72
C ALA A 46 -1.02 14.39 5.77
N GLU A 47 -2.21 13.93 5.43
CA GLU A 47 -2.52 12.52 5.22
C GLU A 47 -2.74 12.33 3.72
N MET A 48 -1.88 11.51 3.10
CA MET A 48 -1.93 11.25 1.67
C MET A 48 -2.60 9.91 1.39
N THR A 49 -3.70 9.94 0.65
CA THR A 49 -4.38 8.76 0.11
C THR A 49 -3.79 8.34 -1.24
N ILE A 50 -4.07 7.09 -1.69
CA ILE A 50 -3.56 6.60 -2.98
C ILE A 50 -4.00 7.49 -4.14
N TYR A 51 -5.23 8.01 -4.05
CA TYR A 51 -5.83 8.84 -5.09
C TYR A 51 -5.11 10.17 -5.20
N GLN A 52 -4.84 10.84 -4.07
CA GLN A 52 -4.14 12.12 -4.04
C GLN A 52 -2.71 11.99 -4.58
N ILE A 53 -2.00 10.92 -4.24
CA ILE A 53 -0.65 10.67 -4.76
C ILE A 53 -0.72 10.35 -6.26
N ALA A 54 -1.73 9.61 -6.72
CA ALA A 54 -1.91 9.26 -8.12
C ALA A 54 -2.33 10.45 -9.01
N SER A 55 -3.19 11.34 -8.52
CA SER A 55 -3.67 12.51 -9.28
C SER A 55 -2.74 13.72 -9.22
N GLY A 56 -1.67 13.64 -8.42
CA GLY A 56 -0.80 14.77 -8.12
C GLY A 56 -1.37 15.60 -6.98
N VAL A 57 -0.54 15.82 -5.96
CA VAL A 57 -0.91 16.58 -4.75
C VAL A 57 -0.63 18.06 -4.97
N ASP A 58 -1.62 18.91 -4.66
CA ASP A 58 -1.46 20.35 -4.60
C ASP A 58 -1.16 20.75 -3.15
N LEU A 59 0.10 21.10 -2.88
CA LEU A 59 0.57 21.33 -1.51
C LEU A 59 -0.16 22.50 -0.83
N ASP A 60 -0.60 23.50 -1.60
CA ASP A 60 -1.35 24.64 -1.06
C ASP A 60 -2.74 24.25 -0.54
N LYS A 61 -3.32 23.16 -1.06
CA LYS A 61 -4.64 22.66 -0.66
C LYS A 61 -4.58 21.49 0.31
N SER A 62 -3.46 20.77 0.34
CA SER A 62 -3.30 19.55 1.13
C SER A 62 -2.56 19.76 2.46
N LEU A 63 -1.89 20.91 2.64
CA LEU A 63 -1.29 21.27 3.92
C LEU A 63 -2.29 22.05 4.78
N GLU A 64 -2.50 21.59 6.00
CA GLU A 64 -3.25 22.37 7.01
C GLU A 64 -2.33 23.39 7.70
N GLU A 65 -2.92 24.47 8.25
CA GLU A 65 -2.20 25.38 9.14
C GLU A 65 -1.81 24.64 10.42
N PRO A 66 -0.56 24.80 10.93
CA PRO A 66 0.40 25.87 10.63
C PRO A 66 1.45 25.58 9.54
N ALA A 67 1.47 24.39 8.92
CA ALA A 67 2.53 24.03 7.97
C ALA A 67 2.44 24.81 6.65
N LEU A 68 1.23 25.13 6.18
CA LEU A 68 1.05 25.97 4.99
C LEU A 68 1.74 27.33 5.18
N GLY A 69 1.51 27.98 6.33
CA GLY A 69 2.16 29.24 6.69
C GLY A 69 3.68 29.13 6.79
N GLN A 70 4.18 28.01 7.29
CA GLN A 70 5.61 27.75 7.39
C GLN A 70 6.27 27.52 6.02
N MET A 71 5.58 26.82 5.11
CA MET A 71 6.04 26.61 3.73
C MET A 71 6.11 27.94 2.98
N HIS A 72 5.05 28.75 3.02
CA HIS A 72 5.05 30.07 2.39
C HIS A 72 6.13 30.98 2.97
N ARG A 73 6.36 30.92 4.28
CA ARG A 73 7.43 31.67 4.94
C ARG A 73 8.81 31.23 4.47
N MET A 74 9.08 29.92 4.36
CA MET A 74 10.35 29.40 3.86
C MET A 74 10.61 29.77 2.39
N VAL A 75 9.57 29.70 1.55
CA VAL A 75 9.66 30.12 0.14
C VAL A 75 9.93 31.62 0.02
N LYS A 76 9.27 32.43 0.86
CA LYS A 76 9.41 33.89 0.85
C LYS A 76 10.72 34.38 1.44
N GLU A 77 11.22 33.74 2.50
CA GLU A 77 12.44 34.14 3.20
C GLU A 77 13.71 33.60 2.52
N ASN A 78 13.63 32.55 1.68
CA ASN A 78 14.82 31.92 1.12
C ASN A 78 14.61 31.40 -0.33
N PRO A 79 14.93 32.19 -1.37
CA PRO A 79 14.67 31.82 -2.77
C PRO A 79 15.42 30.57 -3.23
N LYS A 80 16.56 30.23 -2.59
CA LYS A 80 17.30 28.98 -2.86
C LYS A 80 16.51 27.72 -2.49
N VAL A 81 15.55 27.84 -1.57
CA VAL A 81 14.66 26.74 -1.19
C VAL A 81 13.62 26.50 -2.29
N LEU A 82 13.13 27.58 -2.91
CA LEU A 82 12.24 27.48 -4.07
C LEU A 82 12.94 26.79 -5.26
N ASP A 83 14.21 27.08 -5.51
CA ASP A 83 14.98 26.42 -6.57
C ASP A 83 15.16 24.91 -6.27
N ARG A 84 15.41 24.54 -5.01
CA ARG A 84 15.46 23.12 -4.61
C ARG A 84 14.11 22.43 -4.73
N PHE A 85 13.02 23.10 -4.38
CA PHE A 85 11.67 22.60 -4.64
C PHE A 85 11.44 22.38 -6.13
N LYS A 86 11.80 23.35 -6.98
CA LYS A 86 11.64 23.25 -8.43
C LYS A 86 12.53 22.19 -9.09
N MET A 87 13.70 21.88 -8.53
CA MET A 87 14.54 20.78 -9.01
C MET A 87 13.88 19.40 -8.81
N GLN A 88 13.05 19.24 -7.78
CA GLN A 88 12.37 17.96 -7.47
C GLN A 88 10.90 17.94 -7.90
N MET A 89 10.27 19.11 -7.93
CA MET A 89 8.90 19.35 -8.37
C MET A 89 8.91 20.52 -9.35
N PRO A 90 9.14 20.27 -10.65
CA PRO A 90 9.21 21.31 -11.67
C PRO A 90 7.98 22.22 -11.69
N ASN A 91 6.83 21.67 -11.29
CA ASN A 91 5.52 22.32 -11.27
C ASN A 91 5.07 22.75 -9.86
N PHE A 92 5.99 23.00 -8.92
CA PHE A 92 5.67 23.49 -7.58
C PHE A 92 4.63 24.63 -7.61
N PRO A 93 3.57 24.61 -6.77
CA PRO A 93 3.33 23.73 -5.61
C PRO A 93 2.63 22.39 -5.92
N LYS A 94 2.47 22.02 -7.20
CA LYS A 94 1.84 20.75 -7.59
C LYS A 94 2.88 19.67 -7.83
N MET A 95 2.68 18.52 -7.19
CA MET A 95 3.42 17.30 -7.49
C MET A 95 2.95 16.69 -8.81
N GLU A 96 3.87 16.07 -9.54
CA GLU A 96 3.52 15.34 -10.76
C GLU A 96 2.68 14.10 -10.44
N PRO A 97 1.66 13.81 -11.26
CA PRO A 97 0.79 12.65 -11.06
C PRO A 97 1.53 11.33 -11.24
N VAL A 98 1.46 10.50 -10.22
CA VAL A 98 2.19 9.22 -10.13
C VAL A 98 1.32 8.09 -10.68
N HIS A 99 1.15 8.04 -12.00
CA HIS A 99 0.21 7.15 -12.70
C HIS A 99 0.42 5.65 -12.44
N HIS A 100 1.64 5.21 -12.09
CA HIS A 100 1.92 3.80 -11.80
C HIS A 100 1.17 3.27 -10.56
N LEU A 101 0.61 4.16 -9.73
CA LEU A 101 -0.26 3.79 -8.61
C LEU A 101 -1.57 3.13 -9.03
N TYR A 102 -2.10 3.47 -10.20
CA TYR A 102 -3.24 2.74 -10.76
C TYR A 102 -2.88 1.29 -11.09
N GLY A 103 -1.61 1.00 -11.38
CA GLY A 103 -1.10 -0.35 -11.55
C GLY A 103 -1.19 -1.19 -10.26
N ILE A 104 -0.99 -0.57 -9.08
CA ILE A 104 -1.14 -1.25 -7.79
C ILE A 104 -2.62 -1.61 -7.54
N LEU A 105 -3.54 -0.68 -7.81
CA LEU A 105 -4.98 -0.95 -7.72
C LEU A 105 -5.41 -2.08 -8.65
N ALA A 106 -4.93 -2.07 -9.89
CA ALA A 106 -5.17 -3.15 -10.85
C ALA A 106 -4.60 -4.49 -10.37
N ALA A 107 -3.39 -4.51 -9.82
CA ALA A 107 -2.76 -5.72 -9.31
C ALA A 107 -3.51 -6.32 -8.10
N VAL A 108 -3.97 -5.49 -7.17
CA VAL A 108 -4.79 -5.93 -6.03
C VAL A 108 -6.15 -6.47 -6.51
N PHE A 109 -6.78 -5.79 -7.46
CA PHE A 109 -8.03 -6.25 -8.06
C PHE A 109 -7.84 -7.61 -8.76
N LEU A 110 -6.78 -7.76 -9.56
CA LEU A 110 -6.44 -9.04 -10.19
C LEU A 110 -6.12 -10.12 -9.14
N ALA A 111 -5.46 -9.78 -8.03
CA ALA A 111 -5.22 -10.72 -6.93
C ALA A 111 -6.54 -11.25 -6.34
N ALA A 112 -7.54 -10.36 -6.14
CA ALA A 112 -8.87 -10.75 -5.67
C ALA A 112 -9.59 -11.67 -6.67
N VAL A 113 -9.55 -11.35 -7.96
CA VAL A 113 -10.17 -12.17 -9.02
C VAL A 113 -9.49 -13.54 -9.13
N PHE A 114 -8.15 -13.57 -9.14
CA PHE A 114 -7.41 -14.82 -9.26
C PHE A 114 -7.49 -15.70 -8.01
N ALA A 115 -7.85 -15.17 -6.84
CA ALA A 115 -8.04 -15.97 -5.64
C ALA A 115 -9.08 -17.10 -5.86
N TRP A 116 -10.10 -16.85 -6.69
CA TRP A 116 -11.13 -17.84 -7.03
C TRP A 116 -10.70 -18.86 -8.08
N ILE A 117 -9.78 -18.51 -8.96
CA ILE A 117 -9.41 -19.33 -10.12
C ILE A 117 -8.09 -20.03 -9.85
N VAL A 118 -7.02 -19.25 -9.68
CA VAL A 118 -5.63 -19.70 -9.59
C VAL A 118 -4.98 -19.10 -8.32
N PRO A 119 -5.02 -19.81 -7.17
CA PRO A 119 -4.50 -19.31 -5.90
C PRO A 119 -3.02 -18.87 -5.98
N LEU A 120 -2.22 -19.57 -6.78
CA LEU A 120 -0.80 -19.23 -6.98
C LEU A 120 -0.62 -17.87 -7.66
N ALA A 121 -1.41 -17.58 -8.70
CA ALA A 121 -1.35 -16.28 -9.38
C ALA A 121 -1.80 -15.14 -8.46
N SER A 122 -2.83 -15.39 -7.64
CA SER A 122 -3.30 -14.45 -6.62
C SER A 122 -2.22 -14.13 -5.58
N THR A 123 -1.49 -15.14 -5.10
CA THR A 123 -0.34 -14.95 -4.20
C THR A 123 0.74 -14.07 -4.82
N VAL A 124 1.14 -14.33 -6.07
CA VAL A 124 2.18 -13.54 -6.75
C VAL A 124 1.73 -12.08 -6.91
N MET A 125 0.50 -11.85 -7.36
CA MET A 125 -0.06 -10.49 -7.52
C MET A 125 -0.17 -9.75 -6.19
N GLY A 126 -0.58 -10.44 -5.12
CA GLY A 126 -0.63 -9.88 -3.77
C GLY A 126 0.75 -9.43 -3.27
N LEU A 127 1.75 -10.30 -3.37
CA LEU A 127 3.12 -9.98 -2.93
C LEU A 127 3.74 -8.85 -3.76
N LEU A 128 3.56 -8.84 -5.08
CA LEU A 128 4.02 -7.74 -5.94
C LEU A 128 3.37 -6.41 -5.54
N SER A 129 2.07 -6.42 -5.25
CA SER A 129 1.35 -5.23 -4.79
C SER A 129 1.92 -4.72 -3.45
N MET A 130 2.23 -5.62 -2.52
CA MET A 130 2.84 -5.26 -1.24
C MET A 130 4.22 -4.63 -1.44
N VAL A 131 5.11 -5.26 -2.22
CA VAL A 131 6.44 -4.71 -2.51
C VAL A 131 6.33 -3.34 -3.19
N SER A 132 5.40 -3.17 -4.13
CA SER A 132 5.18 -1.91 -4.80
C SER A 132 4.69 -0.80 -3.85
N LEU A 133 3.80 -1.11 -2.90
CA LEU A 133 3.31 -0.17 -1.90
C LEU A 133 4.43 0.32 -0.97
N TRP A 134 5.31 -0.58 -0.51
CA TRP A 134 6.46 -0.20 0.31
C TRP A 134 7.54 0.55 -0.48
N SER A 135 7.76 0.18 -1.74
CA SER A 135 8.66 0.92 -2.63
C SER A 135 8.18 2.36 -2.86
N LEU A 136 6.86 2.58 -2.95
CA LEU A 136 6.28 3.92 -3.05
C LEU A 136 6.61 4.75 -1.80
N LEU A 137 6.39 4.18 -0.61
CA LEU A 137 6.68 4.87 0.65
C LEU A 137 8.15 5.28 0.74
N MET A 138 9.06 4.39 0.36
CA MET A 138 10.50 4.68 0.33
C MET A 138 10.84 5.83 -0.63
N LYS A 139 10.23 5.88 -1.81
CA LYS A 139 10.41 6.99 -2.75
C LYS A 139 9.86 8.31 -2.18
N LEU A 140 8.70 8.28 -1.53
CA LEU A 140 8.14 9.46 -0.88
C LEU A 140 9.03 9.96 0.26
N SER A 141 9.59 9.05 1.07
CA SER A 141 10.58 9.39 2.11
C SER A 141 11.83 10.04 1.54
N GLN A 142 12.36 9.50 0.43
CA GLN A 142 13.53 10.07 -0.24
C GLN A 142 13.27 11.48 -0.79
N VAL A 143 12.06 11.76 -1.29
CA VAL A 143 11.68 13.12 -1.68
C VAL A 143 11.64 14.04 -0.46
N GLY A 144 11.09 13.58 0.67
CA GLY A 144 11.11 14.33 1.94
C GLY A 144 12.53 14.70 2.38
N ASP A 145 13.46 13.74 2.36
CA ASP A 145 14.85 13.94 2.74
C ASP A 145 15.61 14.85 1.75
N ALA A 146 15.37 14.66 0.45
CA ALA A 146 16.06 15.41 -0.60
C ALA A 146 15.64 16.88 -0.64
N LEU A 147 14.45 17.24 -0.16
CA LEU A 147 14.03 18.63 0.00
C LEU A 147 14.85 19.37 1.06
N GLY A 148 15.66 18.66 1.87
CA GLY A 148 16.66 19.24 2.76
C GLY A 148 16.06 20.07 3.90
N ILE A 149 14.75 19.96 4.10
CA ILE A 149 14.05 20.53 5.23
C ILE A 149 13.87 19.40 6.24
N PRO A 150 14.58 19.40 7.39
CA PRO A 150 14.39 18.41 8.46
C PRO A 150 13.00 18.53 9.13
N LEU A 151 12.03 19.21 8.51
CA LEU A 151 10.67 19.30 9.00
C LEU A 151 9.82 18.14 8.46
N LEU A 152 9.87 17.74 7.20
CA LEU A 152 8.87 16.80 6.66
C LEU A 152 9.31 15.34 6.76
N LYS A 153 8.90 14.64 7.82
CA LYS A 153 9.08 13.19 7.96
C LYS A 153 7.90 12.46 7.31
N VAL A 154 8.17 11.58 6.36
CA VAL A 154 7.15 10.72 5.74
C VAL A 154 7.12 9.39 6.47
N GLU A 155 5.97 9.05 7.04
CA GLU A 155 5.73 7.79 7.74
C GLU A 155 4.62 7.00 7.06
N ALA A 156 4.64 5.67 7.22
CA ALA A 156 3.56 4.82 6.74
C ALA A 156 2.24 5.17 7.43
N GLY A 157 1.21 5.46 6.64
CA GLY A 157 -0.15 5.66 7.12
C GLY A 157 -0.83 4.34 7.47
N ILE A 158 -1.96 4.42 8.18
CA ILE A 158 -2.71 3.24 8.64
C ILE A 158 -3.20 2.35 7.49
N GLY A 159 -3.51 2.94 6.34
CA GLY A 159 -3.92 2.24 5.12
C GLY A 159 -2.82 1.32 4.57
N LEU A 160 -1.55 1.75 4.63
CA LEU A 160 -0.42 0.94 4.17
C LEU A 160 -0.21 -0.30 5.06
N TYR A 161 -0.29 -0.12 6.38
CA TYR A 161 -0.19 -1.22 7.35
C TYR A 161 -1.36 -2.18 7.21
N ALA A 162 -2.59 -1.66 7.13
CA ALA A 162 -3.79 -2.47 6.93
C ALA A 162 -3.74 -3.26 5.62
N ALA A 163 -3.38 -2.62 4.50
CA ALA A 163 -3.20 -3.27 3.21
C ALA A 163 -2.15 -4.38 3.29
N SER A 164 -0.99 -4.12 3.89
CA SER A 164 0.09 -5.10 4.05
C SER A 164 -0.37 -6.33 4.84
N PHE A 165 -1.06 -6.11 5.96
CA PHE A 165 -1.54 -7.19 6.81
C PHE A 165 -2.61 -8.05 6.12
N LEU A 166 -3.54 -7.42 5.42
CA LEU A 166 -4.57 -8.11 4.65
C LEU A 166 -4.00 -8.89 3.47
N ILE A 167 -2.97 -8.37 2.78
CA ILE A 167 -2.24 -9.11 1.75
C ILE A 167 -1.56 -10.35 2.34
N LEU A 168 -0.94 -10.24 3.52
CA LEU A 168 -0.31 -11.38 4.20
C LEU A 168 -1.34 -12.45 4.57
N ILE A 169 -2.49 -12.05 5.11
CA ILE A 169 -3.60 -12.98 5.42
C ILE A 169 -4.08 -13.67 4.14
N GLY A 170 -4.39 -12.90 3.09
CA GLY A 170 -4.84 -13.46 1.81
C GLY A 170 -3.83 -14.43 1.20
N THR A 171 -2.55 -14.09 1.30
CA THR A 171 -1.44 -14.93 0.83
C THR A 171 -1.34 -16.23 1.63
N ALA A 172 -1.40 -16.16 2.95
CA ALA A 172 -1.38 -17.34 3.82
C ALA A 172 -2.59 -18.26 3.55
N MET A 173 -3.77 -17.69 3.36
CA MET A 173 -4.98 -18.43 3.00
C MET A 173 -4.83 -19.11 1.63
N ASN A 174 -4.33 -18.40 0.62
CA ASN A 174 -4.06 -18.98 -0.70
C ASN A 174 -3.04 -20.13 -0.62
N ILE A 175 -1.95 -19.97 0.12
CA ILE A 175 -0.96 -21.04 0.34
C ILE A 175 -1.62 -22.25 1.02
N ALA A 176 -2.48 -22.02 2.02
CA ALA A 176 -3.19 -23.10 2.70
C ALA A 176 -4.11 -23.88 1.74
N THR A 177 -4.75 -23.22 0.76
CA THR A 177 -5.55 -23.92 -0.26
C THR A 177 -4.73 -24.85 -1.14
N VAL A 178 -3.47 -24.49 -1.42
CA VAL A 178 -2.55 -25.28 -2.26
C VAL A 178 -1.91 -26.43 -1.47
N ILE A 179 -1.48 -26.17 -0.23
CA ILE A 179 -0.74 -27.14 0.58
C ILE A 179 -1.66 -28.24 1.16
N ARG A 180 -2.87 -27.90 1.62
CA ARG A 180 -3.80 -28.89 2.23
C ARG A 180 -4.02 -30.15 1.38
N PRO A 181 -4.38 -30.07 0.08
CA PRO A 181 -4.56 -31.27 -0.74
C PRO A 181 -3.25 -32.06 -0.93
N ALA A 182 -2.10 -31.39 -1.09
CA ALA A 182 -0.80 -32.05 -1.23
C ALA A 182 -0.40 -32.82 0.04
N VAL A 183 -0.67 -32.28 1.22
CA VAL A 183 -0.41 -32.93 2.51
C VAL A 183 -1.32 -34.12 2.73
N ILE A 184 -2.62 -34.01 2.41
CA ILE A 184 -3.57 -35.13 2.52
C ILE A 184 -3.13 -36.27 1.60
N ALA A 185 -2.83 -35.99 0.33
CA ALA A 185 -2.35 -36.98 -0.63
C ALA A 185 -1.05 -37.67 -0.16
N ARG A 186 -0.10 -36.92 0.43
CA ARG A 186 1.12 -37.49 1.03
C ARG A 186 0.81 -38.41 2.22
N ARG A 187 -0.13 -38.03 3.09
CA ARG A 187 -0.52 -38.84 4.25
C ARG A 187 -1.21 -40.13 3.82
N GLU A 188 -2.09 -40.08 2.82
CA GLU A 188 -2.75 -41.25 2.25
C GLU A 188 -1.74 -42.21 1.59
N ARG A 189 -0.79 -41.69 0.80
CA ARG A 189 0.31 -42.50 0.24
C ARG A 189 1.17 -43.17 1.30
N LYS A 190 1.43 -42.51 2.44
CA LYS A 190 2.16 -43.10 3.56
C LYS A 190 1.36 -44.19 4.28
N LYS A 191 0.03 -44.02 4.41
CA LYS A 191 -0.86 -45.03 5.00
C LYS A 191 -1.03 -46.26 4.12
N ALA A 192 -1.04 -46.09 2.79
CA ALA A 192 -1.14 -47.20 1.84
C ALA A 192 0.17 -48.02 1.68
N ARG A 193 1.30 -47.50 2.17
CA ARG A 193 2.61 -48.16 2.18
C ARG A 193 2.96 -48.83 3.51
N LYS A 194 2.11 -48.67 4.53
CA LYS A 194 2.17 -49.36 5.81
C LYS A 194 1.12 -50.46 5.81
#